data_AF-A0A7V7H4H9-F1
#
_entry.id   AF-A0A7V7H4H9-F1
#
_cell.length_a   1.000
_cell.length_b   1.000
_cell.length_c   1.000
_cell.angle_alpha   90.00
_cell.angle_beta   90.00
_cell.angle_gamma   90.00
#
_symmetry.space_group_name_H-M   'P 1'
#
loop_
_entity.id
_entity.type
_entity.pdbx_description
1 polymer ?
#
loop_
_entity_poly.entity_id
_entity_poly.type
_entity_poly.pdbx_seq_one_letter_code
_entity_poly.pdbx_strand_id
1 'polypeptide(L)' 'MSEGKTNKDISKDLLISSRTVENHVSSILRKLDVSCRVGAVVKGIKRGLISI' A
#
# COMPACT_ATOMS: atom_id res chain seq x y z
N MET A 1 -6.32 6.96 8.59
CA MET A 1 -4.88 6.79 8.24
C MET A 1 -4.59 5.31 8.33
N SER A 2 -4.09 4.68 7.27
CA SER A 2 -3.59 3.30 7.30
C SER A 2 -2.34 3.22 8.18
N GLU A 3 -2.53 3.27 9.51
CA GLU A 3 -1.65 3.08 10.67
C GLU A 3 -0.19 3.61 10.65
N GLY A 4 0.29 4.27 9.59
CA GLY A 4 1.67 4.73 9.48
C GLY A 4 2.72 3.60 9.43
N LYS A 5 2.29 2.34 9.28
CA LYS A 5 3.17 1.17 9.31
C LYS A 5 4.24 1.21 8.21
N THR A 6 5.48 0.90 8.59
CA THR A 6 6.58 0.74 7.64
C THR A 6 6.44 -0.60 6.90
N ASN A 7 7.15 -0.80 5.79
CA ASN A 7 7.16 -2.09 5.10
C ASN A 7 7.67 -3.23 6.00
N LYS A 8 8.52 -2.90 6.99
CA LYS A 8 9.04 -3.86 7.96
C LYS A 8 7.99 -4.25 9.00
N ASP A 9 7.08 -3.35 9.35
CA ASP A 9 5.98 -3.66 10.26
C ASP A 9 4.93 -4.50 9.54
N ILE A 10 4.57 -4.11 8.31
CA ILE A 10 3.65 -4.88 7.46
C ILE A 10 4.19 -6.29 7.19
N SER A 11 5.50 -6.43 6.98
CA SER A 11 6.11 -7.73 6.70
C SER A 11 6.05 -8.66 7.91
N LYS A 12 6.22 -8.13 9.12
CA LYS A 12 6.02 -8.87 10.38
C LYS A 12 4.55 -9.27 10.57
N ASP A 13 3.63 -8.33 10.40
CA ASP A 13 2.19 -8.56 10.61
C ASP A 13 1.64 -9.63 9.66
N LEU A 14 2.14 -9.66 8.41
CA LEU A 14 1.72 -10.60 7.38
C LEU A 14 2.60 -11.85 7.27
N LEU A 15 3.65 -11.97 8.10
CA LEU A 15 4.62 -13.08 8.07
C LEU A 15 5.25 -13.31 6.68
N ILE A 16 5.52 -12.23 5.94
CA ILE A 16 6.16 -12.25 4.61
C ILE A 16 7.45 -11.43 4.63
N SER A 17 8.25 -11.53 3.57
CA SER A 17 9.47 -10.70 3.46
C SER A 17 9.14 -9.23 3.16
N SER A 18 9.97 -8.30 3.63
CA SER A 18 9.83 -6.87 3.28
C SER A 18 9.90 -6.64 1.76
N ARG A 19 10.69 -7.45 1.04
CA ARG A 19 10.76 -7.45 -0.42
C ARG A 19 9.42 -7.82 -1.05
N THR A 20 8.70 -8.78 -0.48
CA THR A 20 7.35 -9.15 -0.92
C THR A 20 6.38 -7.99 -0.73
N VAL A 21 6.44 -7.30 0.41
CA VAL A 21 5.63 -6.08 0.66
C VAL A 21 5.95 -4.99 -0.37
N GLU A 22 7.23 -4.73 -0.68
CA GLU A 22 7.64 -3.77 -1.71
C GLU A 22 7.08 -4.11 -3.09
N ASN A 23 7.10 -5.39 -3.46
CA ASN A 23 6.54 -5.86 -4.72
C ASN A 23 5.01 -5.65 -4.79
N HIS A 24 4.30 -5.89 -3.69
CA HIS A 24 2.87 -5.61 -3.61
C HIS A 24 2.58 -4.11 -3.73
N VAL A 25 3.28 -3.27 -2.99
CA VAL A 25 3.13 -1.81 -3.06
C VAL A 25 3.39 -1.33 -4.48
N SER A 26 4.50 -1.75 -5.11
CA SER A 26 4.84 -1.37 -6.49
C SER A 26 3.76 -1.79 -7.49
N SER A 27 3.18 -2.98 -7.29
CA SER A 27 2.07 -3.46 -8.13
C SER A 27 0.79 -2.65 -7.92
N ILE A 28 0.49 -2.24 -6.69
CA ILE A 28 -0.67 -1.39 -6.38
C ILE A 28 -0.50 -0.01 -7.03
N LEU A 29 0.68 0.61 -6.88
CA LEU A 29 1.02 1.90 -7.49
C LEU A 29 0.82 1.86 -9.01
N ARG A 30 1.34 0.82 -9.66
CA ARG A 30 1.17 0.61 -11.11
C ARG A 30 -0.30 0.41 -11.51
N LYS A 31 -1.06 -0.40 -10.76
CA LYS A 31 -2.48 -0.65 -11.03
C LYS A 31 -3.36 0.58 -10.84
N LEU A 32 -2.99 1.46 -9.92
CA LEU A 32 -3.71 2.69 -9.62
C LEU A 32 -3.24 3.89 -10.44
N ASP A 33 -2.17 3.72 -11.22
CA ASP A 33 -1.50 4.75 -12.03
C ASP A 33 -1.05 5.96 -11.18
N VAL A 34 -0.29 5.67 -10.12
CA VAL A 34 0.20 6.67 -9.16
C VAL A 34 1.66 6.38 -8.79
N SER A 35 2.42 7.44 -8.49
CA SER A 35 3.85 7.34 -8.21
C SER A 35 4.20 7.17 -6.73
N CYS A 36 3.25 7.41 -5.82
CA CYS A 36 3.51 7.38 -4.38
C CYS A 36 2.35 6.81 -3.56
N ARG A 37 2.66 6.35 -2.35
CA ARG A 37 1.70 5.75 -1.41
C ARG A 37 0.53 6.68 -1.09
N VAL A 38 0.78 7.98 -0.90
CA VAL A 38 -0.29 8.96 -0.65
C VAL A 38 -1.26 9.02 -1.83
N GLY A 39 -0.72 9.07 -3.06
CA GLY A 39 -1.54 9.02 -4.28
C GLY A 39 -2.38 7.74 -4.35
N ALA A 40 -1.81 6.60 -3.95
CA ALA A 40 -2.53 5.33 -3.90
C ALA A 40 -3.70 5.34 -2.91
N VAL A 41 -3.49 5.90 -1.72
CA VAL A 41 -4.55 6.02 -0.69
C VAL A 41 -5.66 6.94 -1.19
N VAL A 42 -5.32 8.14 -1.69
CA VAL A 42 -6.30 9.08 -2.22
C VAL A 42 -7.09 8.49 -3.39
N LYS A 43 -6.40 7.82 -4.33
CA LYS A 43 -7.05 7.17 -5.47
C LYS A 43 -7.91 5.99 -5.02
N GLY A 44 -7.47 5.22 -4.04
CA GLY A 44 -8.22 4.11 -3.44
C GLY A 44 -9.52 4.58 -2.80
N ILE A 45 -9.49 5.67 -2.04
CA ILE A 45 -10.70 6.30 -1.47
C ILE A 45 -11.63 6.79 -2.58
N LYS A 46 -11.11 7.54 -3.56
CA LYS A 46 -11.91 8.04 -4.69
C LYS A 46 -12.57 6.94 -5.52
N ARG A 47 -11.96 5.75 -5.58
CA ARG A 47 -12.48 4.57 -6.28
C ARG A 47 -13.36 3.66 -5.38
N GLY A 48 -13.55 3.99 -4.10
CA GLY A 48 -14.30 3.15 -3.15
C GLY A 48 -13.58 1.85 -2.75
N LEU A 49 -12.27 1.73 -3.01
CA LEU A 49 -11.45 0.56 -2.66
C LEU A 49 -10.98 0.59 -1.20
N ILE A 50 -10.95 1.77 -0.60
CA ILE A 50 -10.52 2.01 0.78
C ILE A 50 -11.65 2.79 1.45
N SER A 51 -12.23 2.21 2.51
CA SER A 51 -13.13 2.94 3.40
C SER A 51 -12.32 3.62 4.49
N ILE A 52 -12.77 4.81 4.89
CA ILE A 52 -12.21 5.59 6.00
C ILE A 52 -13.08 5.39 7.24
#